data_AF-A0A101TKR4-F1
#
_entry.id   AF-A0A101TKR4-F1
#
_cell.length_a   1.000
_cell.length_b   1.000
_cell.length_c   1.000
_cell.angle_alpha   90.00
_cell.angle_beta   90.00
_cell.angle_gamma   90.00
#
_symmetry.space_group_name_H-M   'P 1'
#
loop_
_entity.id
_entity.type
_entity.pdbx_description
1 polymer ?
#
loop_
_entity_poly.entity_id
_entity_poly.type
_entity_poly.pdbx_seq_one_letter_code
_entity_poly.pdbx_strand_id
1 'polypeptide(L)'
;MLRTNYRNSKEILDTALAVVAEDSFEDIDGLRTPGRRDVDLTYHDGQVIRVSKPTPAEHDQARLEALRALRPGARADTAVLCPSMRSIGHYQRHLERAGIPVCLLEHYDRRPVDAAKLGSYHRAKGLELKRVYLPDYETTLVNGSRTPDAKPSETERERNELARSQLFVAMTRARDVLWLGSANRQPEGR
;
A
#
# COMPACT_ATOMS: atom_id res chain seq x y z
N MET A 1 -19.31 15.64 -13.43
CA MET A 1 -17.88 15.46 -13.77
C MET A 1 -17.04 15.83 -12.55
N LEU A 2 -16.48 14.86 -11.83
CA LEU A 2 -15.49 15.13 -10.77
C LEU A 2 -14.10 15.10 -11.39
N ARG A 3 -13.42 16.25 -11.42
CA ARG A 3 -11.98 16.38 -11.68
C ARG A 3 -11.25 16.04 -10.38
N THR A 4 -10.86 14.79 -10.19
CA THR A 4 -10.04 14.40 -9.03
C THR A 4 -8.61 14.82 -9.30
N ASN A 5 -8.18 15.89 -8.64
CA ASN A 5 -6.82 16.40 -8.72
C ASN A 5 -5.91 15.45 -7.93
N TYR A 6 -5.28 14.48 -8.59
CA TYR A 6 -4.36 13.55 -7.95
C TYR A 6 -2.99 14.22 -7.82
N ARG A 7 -2.63 14.59 -6.60
CA ARG A 7 -1.37 15.26 -6.23
C ARG A 7 -0.15 14.32 -6.17
N ASN A 8 -0.24 13.16 -6.81
CA ASN A 8 0.75 12.10 -6.76
C ASN A 8 1.63 12.14 -8.01
N SER A 9 2.89 11.75 -7.86
CA SER A 9 3.82 11.62 -8.97
C SER A 9 3.38 10.53 -9.95
N LYS A 10 3.69 10.75 -11.23
CA LYS A 10 3.36 9.85 -12.35
C LYS A 10 3.69 8.38 -12.03
N GLU A 11 4.87 8.12 -11.48
CA GLU A 11 5.34 6.76 -11.16
C GLU A 11 4.45 6.05 -10.11
N ILE A 12 4.05 6.79 -9.06
CA ILE A 12 3.17 6.29 -7.99
C ILE A 12 1.79 6.00 -8.57
N LEU A 13 1.25 6.90 -9.40
CA LEU A 13 -0.04 6.71 -10.04
C LEU A 13 -0.05 5.53 -11.02
N ASP A 14 0.96 5.43 -11.88
CA ASP A 14 1.11 4.32 -12.85
C ASP A 14 1.23 2.99 -12.12
N THR A 15 2.02 2.94 -11.04
CA THR A 15 2.16 1.75 -10.20
C THR A 15 0.84 1.37 -9.51
N ALA A 16 0.05 2.36 -9.05
CA ALA A 16 -1.26 2.11 -8.47
C ALA A 16 -2.28 1.63 -9.52
N LEU A 17 -2.28 2.21 -10.72
CA LEU A 17 -3.18 1.82 -11.81
C LEU A 17 -2.95 0.37 -12.25
N ALA A 18 -1.70 -0.11 -12.23
CA ALA A 18 -1.41 -1.51 -12.54
C ALA A 18 -2.17 -2.50 -11.63
N VAL A 19 -2.31 -2.18 -10.33
CA VAL A 19 -3.01 -3.04 -9.36
C VAL A 19 -4.49 -3.24 -9.67
N VAL A 20 -5.15 -2.24 -10.23
CA VAL A 20 -6.58 -2.32 -10.60
C VAL A 20 -6.79 -2.75 -12.05
N ALA A 21 -5.79 -2.57 -12.92
CA ALA A 21 -5.84 -2.98 -14.32
C ALA A 21 -5.78 -4.50 -14.48
N GLU A 22 -5.07 -5.22 -13.59
CA GLU A 22 -4.95 -6.69 -13.64
C GLU A 22 -6.32 -7.42 -13.61
N ASP A 23 -7.37 -6.81 -13.06
CA ASP A 23 -8.74 -7.35 -13.06
C ASP A 23 -9.47 -7.13 -14.38
N SER A 24 -9.15 -6.03 -15.07
CA SER A 24 -9.76 -5.67 -16.36
C SER A 24 -9.29 -6.57 -17.51
N PHE A 25 -8.25 -7.39 -17.30
CA PHE A 25 -7.76 -8.33 -18.29
C PHE A 25 -8.45 -9.70 -18.22
N GLU A 26 -9.07 -10.06 -17.09
CA GLU A 26 -9.83 -11.32 -16.97
C GLU A 26 -11.29 -11.18 -17.45
N ASP A 27 -11.81 -9.95 -17.53
CA ASP A 27 -13.15 -9.67 -18.03
C ASP A 27 -13.11 -9.30 -19.54
N ILE A 28 -13.23 -10.34 -20.37
CA ILE A 28 -13.92 -10.41 -21.68
C ILE A 28 -13.41 -9.62 -22.92
N ASP A 29 -13.47 -10.34 -24.04
CA ASP A 29 -13.60 -9.82 -25.40
C ASP A 29 -14.60 -8.65 -25.50
N GLY A 30 -14.20 -7.61 -26.25
CA GLY A 30 -15.16 -6.80 -27.00
C GLY A 30 -15.63 -5.48 -26.38
N LEU A 31 -14.69 -4.58 -26.06
CA LEU A 31 -14.65 -3.12 -26.36
C LEU A 31 -13.93 -2.38 -25.23
N ARG A 32 -12.62 -2.23 -25.42
CA ARG A 32 -11.80 -1.37 -24.55
C ARG A 32 -12.10 0.09 -24.88
N THR A 33 -12.76 0.79 -23.97
CA THR A 33 -12.60 2.25 -23.90
C THR A 33 -11.49 2.53 -22.90
N PRO A 34 -10.28 2.93 -23.34
CA PRO A 34 -9.24 3.31 -22.38
C PRO A 34 -9.69 4.61 -21.71
N GLY A 35 -10.04 4.52 -20.43
CA GLY A 35 -10.22 5.68 -19.56
C GLY A 35 -8.89 6.38 -19.26
N ARG A 36 -8.10 6.71 -20.29
CA ARG A 36 -7.03 7.71 -20.20
C ARG A 36 -7.71 9.06 -20.01
N ARG A 37 -8.07 9.36 -18.77
CA ARG A 37 -8.39 10.73 -18.38
C ARG A 37 -7.07 11.44 -18.24
N ASP A 38 -6.87 12.43 -19.11
CA ASP A 38 -5.70 13.29 -19.18
C ASP A 38 -5.41 13.86 -17.78
N VAL A 39 -4.37 13.32 -17.13
CA VAL A 39 -3.96 13.73 -15.78
C VAL A 39 -2.91 14.81 -15.96
N ASP A 40 -3.24 16.02 -15.53
CA ASP A 40 -2.32 17.14 -15.50
C ASP A 40 -1.27 16.87 -14.40
N LEU A 41 -0.17 16.24 -14.80
CA LEU A 41 0.94 15.85 -13.93
C LEU A 41 1.75 17.11 -13.61
N THR A 42 1.31 17.87 -12.61
CA THR A 42 2.15 18.91 -12.02
C THR A 42 3.30 18.20 -11.30
N TYR A 43 4.46 18.14 -11.96
CA TYR A 43 5.61 17.34 -11.58
C TYR A 43 5.99 17.49 -10.10
N HIS A 44 5.93 16.37 -9.38
CA HIS A 44 6.72 16.09 -8.19
C HIS A 44 7.49 14.79 -8.49
N ASP A 45 8.79 14.72 -8.19
CA ASP A 45 9.61 13.51 -8.37
C ASP A 45 9.35 12.51 -7.25
N GLY A 46 8.17 11.90 -7.27
CA GLY A 46 7.78 10.88 -6.31
C GLY A 46 8.30 9.53 -6.77
N GLN A 47 8.87 8.79 -5.85
CA GLN A 47 9.64 7.59 -6.09
C GLN A 47 8.90 6.35 -5.59
N VAL A 48 8.91 5.28 -6.39
CA VAL A 48 8.50 3.95 -5.93
C VAL A 48 9.72 3.11 -5.55
N ILE A 49 9.78 2.68 -4.30
CA ILE A 49 10.83 1.80 -3.77
C ILE A 49 10.24 0.40 -3.58
N ARG A 50 10.69 -0.57 -4.37
CA ARG A 50 10.28 -1.98 -4.21
C ARG A 50 11.34 -2.73 -3.42
N VAL A 51 10.92 -3.42 -2.37
CA VAL A 51 11.79 -4.26 -1.54
C VAL A 51 11.19 -5.65 -1.44
N SER A 52 11.88 -6.63 -2.03
CA SER A 52 11.56 -8.04 -1.87
C SER A 52 12.62 -8.70 -0.99
N LYS A 53 12.19 -9.47 0.02
CA LYS A 53 13.09 -10.21 0.91
C LYS A 53 12.75 -11.70 0.95
N PRO A 54 13.76 -12.57 1.12
CA PRO A 54 13.54 -14.02 1.22
C PRO A 54 12.66 -14.41 2.40
N THR A 55 12.74 -13.71 3.53
CA THR A 55 11.98 -14.03 4.75
C THR A 55 11.15 -12.86 5.28
N PRO A 56 10.06 -13.13 6.03
CA PRO A 56 9.31 -12.08 6.73
C PRO A 56 10.17 -11.27 7.71
N ALA A 57 11.12 -11.92 8.39
CA ALA A 57 12.01 -11.24 9.34
C ALA A 57 12.94 -10.23 8.65
N GLU A 58 13.56 -10.62 7.53
CA GLU A 58 14.40 -9.70 6.74
C GLU A 58 13.59 -8.57 6.10
N HIS A 59 12.35 -8.85 5.68
CA HIS A 59 11.43 -7.83 5.20
C HIS A 59 11.13 -6.79 6.29
N ASP A 60 10.78 -7.26 7.49
CA ASP A 60 10.48 -6.39 8.63
C ASP A 60 11.69 -5.54 9.03
N GLN A 61 12.88 -6.14 8.99
CA GLN A 61 14.14 -5.46 9.24
C GLN A 61 14.44 -4.39 8.18
N ALA A 62 14.29 -4.70 6.89
CA ALA A 62 14.50 -3.73 5.81
C ALA A 62 13.56 -2.51 5.92
N ARG A 63 12.31 -2.75 6.31
CA ARG A 63 11.36 -1.67 6.60
C ARG A 63 11.80 -0.84 7.81
N LEU A 64 12.26 -1.47 8.89
CA LEU A 64 12.80 -0.75 10.05
C LEU A 64 14.00 0.11 9.67
N GLU A 65 14.93 -0.42 8.87
CA GLU A 65 16.11 0.31 8.39
C GLU A 65 15.69 1.52 7.55
N ALA A 66 14.74 1.36 6.63
CA ALA A 66 14.19 2.46 5.85
C ALA A 66 13.55 3.55 6.74
N LEU A 67 12.80 3.16 7.77
CA LEU A 67 12.19 4.10 8.72
C LEU A 67 13.22 4.78 9.65
N ARG A 68 14.32 4.11 9.97
CA ARG A 68 15.43 4.67 10.77
C ARG A 68 16.28 5.64 9.97
N ALA A 69 16.45 5.39 8.67
CA ALA A 69 17.18 6.27 7.77
C ALA A 69 16.44 7.60 7.46
N LEU A 70 15.18 7.72 7.87
CA LEU A 70 14.42 8.96 7.72
C LEU A 70 15.06 10.10 8.53
N ARG A 71 15.16 11.28 7.90
CA ARG A 71 15.58 12.51 8.58
C ARG A 71 14.66 12.84 9.76
N PRO A 72 15.14 13.55 10.80
CA PRO A 72 14.29 14.04 11.88
C PRO A 72 13.03 14.76 11.36
N GLY A 73 11.87 14.52 11.99
CA GLY A 73 10.58 15.08 11.58
C GLY A 73 9.94 14.44 10.34
N ALA A 74 10.67 13.65 9.53
CA ALA A 74 10.09 12.97 8.36
C ALA A 74 9.09 11.86 8.75
N ARG A 75 9.14 11.38 10.00
CA ARG A 75 8.19 10.41 10.55
C ARG A 75 6.79 10.98 10.67
N ALA A 76 6.66 12.27 10.95
CA ALA A 76 5.37 12.95 11.03
C ALA A 76 4.56 12.85 9.72
N ASP A 77 5.24 12.76 8.58
CA ASP A 77 4.60 12.64 7.25
C ASP A 77 4.64 11.22 6.68
N THR A 78 4.94 10.22 7.51
CA THR A 78 5.09 8.82 7.09
C THR A 78 3.96 7.97 7.65
N ALA A 79 3.38 7.09 6.82
CA ALA A 79 2.48 6.04 7.28
C ALA A 79 2.97 4.64 6.85
N VAL A 80 2.72 3.67 7.73
CA VAL A 80 2.78 2.24 7.45
C VAL A 80 1.33 1.76 7.37
N LEU A 81 0.88 1.32 6.19
CA LEU A 81 -0.49 0.87 5.99
C LEU A 81 -0.50 -0.63 5.75
N CYS A 82 -1.42 -1.33 6.41
CA CYS A 82 -1.45 -2.78 6.45
C CYS A 82 -2.78 -3.32 5.92
N PRO A 83 -2.81 -4.55 5.36
CA PRO A 83 -4.03 -5.15 4.83
C PRO A 83 -4.98 -5.67 5.93
N SER A 84 -4.49 -5.91 7.16
CA SER A 84 -5.30 -6.49 8.25
C SER A 84 -4.93 -5.96 9.64
N MET A 85 -5.86 -6.10 10.60
CA MET A 85 -5.61 -5.77 12.02
C MET A 85 -4.49 -6.63 12.63
N ARG A 86 -4.36 -7.90 12.21
CA ARG A 86 -3.27 -8.78 12.65
C ARG A 86 -1.91 -8.20 12.23
N SER A 87 -1.79 -7.73 10.99
CA SER A 87 -0.59 -7.07 10.48
C SER A 87 -0.30 -5.77 11.24
N ILE A 88 -1.33 -4.97 11.56
CA ILE A 88 -1.16 -3.76 12.38
C ILE A 88 -0.56 -4.11 13.75
N GLY A 89 -1.14 -5.07 14.48
CA GLY A 89 -0.62 -5.46 15.79
C GLY A 89 0.80 -6.03 15.73
N HIS A 90 1.12 -6.77 14.66
CA HIS A 90 2.50 -7.24 14.39
C HIS A 90 3.47 -6.06 14.23
N TYR A 91 3.16 -5.14 13.31
CA TYR A 91 4.03 -4.01 13.00
C TYR A 91 4.12 -2.98 14.13
N GLN A 92 3.07 -2.82 14.93
CA GLN A 92 3.09 -2.00 16.13
C GLN A 92 4.15 -2.51 17.11
N ARG A 93 4.06 -3.78 17.52
CA ARG A 93 5.04 -4.39 18.43
C ARG A 93 6.46 -4.33 17.88
N HIS A 94 6.62 -4.55 16.57
CA HIS A 94 7.93 -4.53 15.92
C HIS A 94 8.55 -3.13 15.94
N LEU A 95 7.76 -2.08 15.71
CA LEU A 95 8.22 -0.69 15.75
C LEU A 95 8.50 -0.19 17.17
N GLU A 96 7.63 -0.53 18.12
CA GLU A 96 7.80 -0.17 19.54
C GLU A 96 9.08 -0.79 20.12
N ARG A 97 9.33 -2.08 19.87
CA ARG A 97 10.59 -2.76 20.26
C ARG A 97 11.81 -2.13 19.62
N ALA A 98 11.66 -1.55 18.44
CA ALA A 98 12.72 -0.86 17.71
C ALA A 98 12.94 0.59 18.15
N GLY A 99 12.16 1.09 19.13
CA GLY A 99 12.21 2.47 19.62
C GLY A 99 11.67 3.50 18.63
N ILE A 100 10.84 3.08 17.66
CA ILE A 100 10.24 3.99 16.67
C ILE A 100 8.85 4.39 17.17
N PRO A 101 8.58 5.68 17.45
CA PRO A 101 7.27 6.13 17.87
C PRO A 101 6.22 5.90 16.79
N VAL A 102 5.06 5.37 17.20
CA VAL A 102 3.93 5.05 16.32
C VAL A 102 2.66 5.74 16.83
N CYS A 103 1.88 6.27 15.90
CA CYS A 103 0.53 6.76 16.14
C CYS A 103 -0.45 5.92 15.33
N LEU A 104 -1.38 5.23 15.99
CA LEU A 104 -2.43 4.50 15.29
C LEU A 104 -3.36 5.48 14.58
N LEU A 105 -3.64 5.23 13.30
CA LEU A 105 -4.56 6.06 12.51
C LEU A 105 -5.98 6.11 13.09
N GLU A 106 -6.37 5.10 13.87
CA GLU A 106 -7.63 5.08 14.61
C GLU A 106 -7.73 6.19 15.66
N HIS A 107 -6.60 6.58 16.24
CA HIS A 107 -6.51 7.63 17.26
C HIS A 107 -5.92 8.94 16.72
N TYR A 108 -5.70 9.03 15.41
CA TYR A 108 -5.07 10.19 14.80
C TYR A 108 -6.09 11.33 14.60
N ASP A 109 -5.88 12.42 15.32
CA ASP A 109 -6.74 13.62 15.32
C ASP A 109 -6.31 14.69 14.31
N ARG A 110 -5.45 14.32 13.34
CA ARG A 110 -4.84 15.21 12.34
C ARG A 110 -3.88 16.26 12.89
N ARG A 111 -3.47 16.16 14.15
CA ARG A 111 -2.40 17.01 14.68
C ARG A 111 -1.03 16.47 14.30
N PRO A 112 -0.03 17.33 14.04
CA PRO A 112 1.33 16.87 13.80
C PRO A 112 1.86 16.13 15.03
N VAL A 113 2.20 14.87 14.85
CA VAL A 113 2.90 14.04 15.85
C VAL A 113 4.14 13.50 15.18
N ASP A 114 5.31 13.63 15.82
CA ASP A 114 6.58 13.06 15.35
C ASP A 114 6.65 11.55 15.56
N ALA A 115 5.67 10.86 14.99
CA ALA A 115 5.49 9.43 15.03
C ALA A 115 5.01 8.94 13.66
N ALA A 116 5.47 7.74 13.28
CA ALA A 116 4.98 7.09 12.08
C ALA A 116 3.51 6.70 12.28
N LYS A 117 2.66 7.01 11.31
CA LYS A 117 1.27 6.62 11.33
C LYS A 117 1.17 5.13 11.04
N LEU A 118 0.32 4.39 11.75
CA LEU A 118 0.10 2.97 11.51
C LEU A 118 -1.40 2.69 11.41
N GLY A 119 -1.85 2.03 10.35
CA GLY A 119 -3.26 1.71 10.21
C GLY A 119 -3.57 0.84 9.00
N SER A 120 -4.86 0.66 8.72
CA SER A 120 -5.32 -0.09 7.54
C SER A 120 -5.44 0.81 6.31
N TYR A 121 -5.50 0.20 5.12
CA TYR A 121 -5.74 0.91 3.86
C TYR A 121 -7.00 1.79 3.91
N HIS A 122 -8.10 1.26 4.45
CA HIS A 122 -9.35 1.99 4.59
C HIS A 122 -9.21 3.28 5.41
N ARG A 123 -8.41 3.25 6.48
CA ARG A 123 -8.21 4.41 7.38
C ARG A 123 -7.32 5.50 6.76
N ALA A 124 -6.62 5.21 5.68
CA ALA A 124 -5.79 6.19 4.99
C ALA A 124 -6.60 7.15 4.09
N LYS A 125 -7.88 6.86 3.83
CA LYS A 125 -8.72 7.70 2.96
C LYS A 125 -8.83 9.13 3.51
N GLY A 126 -8.59 10.11 2.63
CA GLY A 126 -8.66 11.53 2.99
C GLY A 126 -7.42 12.06 3.73
N LEU A 127 -6.38 11.23 3.89
CA LEU A 127 -5.06 11.68 4.31
C LEU A 127 -4.20 11.99 3.09
N GLU A 128 -3.28 12.94 3.22
CA GLU A 128 -2.19 13.18 2.28
C GLU A 128 -0.89 12.92 3.07
N LEU A 129 -0.06 12.00 2.59
CA LEU A 129 1.14 11.56 3.31
C LEU A 129 2.34 11.73 2.38
N LYS A 130 3.45 12.26 2.89
CA LYS A 130 4.67 12.35 2.06
C LYS A 130 5.21 10.97 1.75
N ARG A 131 5.13 10.03 2.70
CA ARG A 131 5.67 8.68 2.53
C ARG A 131 4.66 7.64 2.99
N VAL A 132 4.46 6.63 2.17
CA VAL A 132 3.61 5.48 2.49
C VAL A 132 4.41 4.20 2.34
N TYR A 133 4.37 3.37 3.37
CA TYR A 133 4.96 2.05 3.41
C TYR A 133 3.83 1.02 3.40
N LEU A 134 3.81 0.17 2.38
CA LEU A 134 2.86 -0.93 2.22
C LEU A 134 3.61 -2.26 2.38
N PRO A 135 3.86 -2.71 3.62
CA PRO A 135 4.38 -4.04 3.86
C PRO A 135 3.39 -5.11 3.41
N ASP A 136 3.92 -6.23 2.92
CA ASP A 136 3.15 -7.39 2.46
C ASP A 136 2.06 -7.03 1.43
N TYR A 137 2.26 -6.01 0.59
CA TYR A 137 1.21 -5.51 -0.30
C TYR A 137 0.69 -6.61 -1.24
N GLU A 138 1.58 -7.51 -1.69
CA GLU A 138 1.26 -8.67 -2.53
C GLU A 138 0.26 -9.62 -1.87
N THR A 139 0.20 -9.72 -0.55
CA THR A 139 -0.82 -10.56 0.12
C THR A 139 -2.24 -10.07 -0.19
N THR A 140 -2.39 -8.79 -0.49
CA THR A 140 -3.67 -8.20 -0.93
C THR A 140 -4.03 -8.62 -2.35
N LEU A 141 -3.04 -8.90 -3.19
CA LEU A 141 -3.19 -9.37 -4.58
C LEU A 141 -3.42 -10.88 -4.64
N VAL A 142 -2.66 -11.65 -3.84
CA VAL A 142 -2.66 -13.13 -3.86
C VAL A 142 -3.88 -13.74 -3.14
N ASN A 143 -4.43 -13.06 -2.14
CA ASN A 143 -5.60 -13.57 -1.39
C ASN A 143 -6.86 -13.76 -2.27
N GLY A 144 -6.86 -13.24 -3.50
CA GLY A 144 -7.93 -13.47 -4.47
C GLY A 144 -7.79 -14.73 -5.32
N SER A 145 -6.62 -15.37 -5.28
CA SER A 145 -6.28 -16.55 -6.09
C SER A 145 -6.15 -17.80 -5.21
N ARG A 146 -7.24 -18.25 -4.59
CA ARG A 146 -7.25 -19.59 -3.98
C ARG A 146 -7.91 -20.57 -4.95
N THR A 147 -7.14 -21.60 -5.31
CA THR A 147 -7.35 -22.65 -6.32
C THR A 147 -7.43 -22.17 -7.78
N PRO A 148 -6.41 -22.45 -8.64
CA PRO A 148 -6.46 -22.19 -10.08
C PRO A 148 -7.63 -22.86 -10.80
N ASP A 149 -8.15 -23.96 -10.23
CA ASP A 149 -9.18 -24.81 -10.84
C ASP A 149 -10.62 -24.47 -10.44
N ALA A 150 -10.84 -23.54 -9.50
CA ALA A 150 -12.19 -23.13 -9.08
C ALA A 150 -12.49 -21.71 -9.54
N LYS A 151 -13.60 -21.54 -10.29
CA LYS A 151 -14.09 -20.18 -10.59
C LYS A 151 -14.42 -19.49 -9.26
N PRO A 152 -13.85 -18.31 -8.98
CA PRO A 152 -14.18 -17.58 -7.76
C PRO A 152 -15.67 -17.26 -7.77
N SER A 153 -16.31 -17.47 -6.63
CA SER A 153 -17.69 -17.05 -6.40
C SER A 153 -17.84 -15.55 -6.59
N GLU A 154 -19.05 -15.08 -6.87
CA GLU A 154 -19.36 -13.65 -6.99
C GLU A 154 -18.89 -12.87 -5.74
N THR A 155 -19.12 -13.42 -4.55
CA THR A 155 -18.64 -12.84 -3.28
C THR A 155 -17.11 -12.76 -3.17
N GLU A 156 -16.37 -13.70 -3.75
CA GLU A 156 -14.90 -13.66 -3.76
C GLU A 156 -14.37 -12.61 -4.73
N ARG A 157 -15.01 -12.47 -5.91
CA ARG A 157 -14.69 -11.41 -6.88
C ARG A 157 -14.88 -10.03 -6.27
N GLU A 158 -16.05 -9.78 -5.68
CA GLU A 158 -16.34 -8.50 -5.00
C GLU A 158 -15.32 -8.18 -3.89
N ARG A 159 -14.91 -9.19 -3.12
CA ARG A 159 -13.88 -9.03 -2.08
C ARG A 159 -12.52 -8.66 -2.68
N ASN A 160 -12.14 -9.26 -3.80
CA ASN A 160 -10.88 -8.99 -4.48
C ASN A 160 -10.86 -7.59 -5.10
N GLU A 161 -11.94 -7.21 -5.79
CA GLU A 161 -12.13 -5.86 -6.33
C GLU A 161 -12.03 -4.80 -5.22
N LEU A 162 -12.68 -5.06 -4.08
CA LEU A 162 -12.62 -4.18 -2.92
C LEU A 162 -11.20 -4.09 -2.35
N ALA A 163 -10.48 -5.22 -2.24
CA ALA A 163 -9.12 -5.27 -1.73
C ALA A 163 -8.15 -4.50 -2.64
N ARG A 164 -8.24 -4.69 -3.96
CA ARG A 164 -7.45 -3.93 -4.96
C ARG A 164 -7.79 -2.44 -4.94
N SER A 165 -9.07 -2.10 -4.84
CA SER A 165 -9.52 -0.70 -4.71
C SER A 165 -8.96 -0.03 -3.45
N GLN A 166 -8.94 -0.74 -2.32
CA GLN A 166 -8.33 -0.24 -1.09
C GLN A 166 -6.82 -0.09 -1.22
N LEU A 167 -6.14 -1.04 -1.87
CA LEU A 167 -4.70 -0.95 -2.14
C LEU A 167 -4.37 0.23 -3.06
N PHE A 168 -5.12 0.42 -4.14
CA PHE A 168 -5.02 1.60 -5.02
C PHE A 168 -5.16 2.90 -4.22
N VAL A 169 -6.17 2.97 -3.34
CA VAL A 169 -6.37 4.14 -2.48
C VAL A 169 -5.18 4.35 -1.56
N ALA A 170 -4.62 3.28 -0.97
CA ALA A 170 -3.46 3.37 -0.07
C ALA A 170 -2.20 3.84 -0.81
N MET A 171 -1.92 3.31 -2.01
CA MET A 171 -0.78 3.71 -2.85
C MET A 171 -0.88 5.17 -3.26
N THR A 172 -2.07 5.62 -3.65
CA THR A 172 -2.34 7.01 -4.05
C THR A 172 -2.42 7.99 -2.86
N ARG A 173 -2.10 7.57 -1.63
CA ARG A 173 -1.85 8.50 -0.52
C ARG A 173 -0.41 9.00 -0.46
N ALA A 174 0.51 8.32 -1.16
CA ALA A 174 1.91 8.70 -1.21
C ALA A 174 2.11 9.90 -2.14
N ARG A 175 2.63 10.99 -1.58
CA ARG A 175 3.02 12.17 -2.35
C ARG A 175 4.44 12.06 -2.91
N ASP A 176 5.40 11.69 -2.07
CA ASP A 176 6.83 11.70 -2.45
C ASP A 176 7.44 10.28 -2.52
N VAL A 177 7.07 9.38 -1.61
CA VAL A 177 7.67 8.04 -1.56
C VAL A 177 6.61 6.98 -1.32
N LEU A 178 6.52 6.03 -2.24
CA LEU A 178 5.77 4.80 -2.06
C LEU A 178 6.76 3.64 -1.87
N TRP A 179 6.81 3.07 -0.67
CA TRP A 179 7.59 1.88 -0.37
C TRP A 179 6.69 0.66 -0.42
N LEU A 180 7.03 -0.30 -1.28
CA LEU A 180 6.29 -1.55 -1.51
C LEU A 180 7.14 -2.73 -1.05
N GLY A 181 6.68 -3.41 -0.01
CA GLY A 181 7.38 -4.53 0.59
C GLY A 181 6.73 -5.87 0.27
N SER A 182 7.53 -6.85 -0.14
CA SER A 182 7.12 -8.25 -0.23
C SER A 182 8.13 -9.18 0.44
N ALA A 183 7.60 -10.26 1.02
CA ALA A 183 8.39 -11.34 1.60
C ALA A 183 8.00 -12.64 0.90
N ASN A 184 9.01 -13.38 0.42
CA ASN A 184 8.78 -14.69 -0.16
C ASN A 184 8.34 -15.64 0.95
N ARG A 185 7.06 -16.01 0.98
CA ARG A 185 6.61 -17.13 1.81
C ARG A 185 6.88 -18.42 1.05
N GLN A 186 8.16 -18.74 0.83
CA GLN A 186 8.50 -20.11 0.50
C GLN A 186 8.05 -20.97 1.68
N PRO A 187 7.21 -22.01 1.47
CA PRO A 187 6.94 -22.96 2.53
C PRO A 187 8.29 -23.58 2.89
N GLU A 188 8.72 -23.41 4.14
CA GLU A 188 9.91 -24.10 4.64
C GLU A 188 9.76 -25.58 4.33
N GLY A 189 10.60 -26.09 3.44
CA GLY A 189 10.67 -27.50 3.10
C GLY A 189 11.00 -28.27 4.36
N ARG A 190 10.05 -29.08 4.80
CA ARG A 190 10.20 -30.05 5.88
C ARG A 190 10.95 -31.29 5.41
#